data_AF-A0A0S2W2P0-F1
#
_entry.id   AF-A0A0S2W2P0-F1
#
_cell.length_a   1.000
_cell.length_b   1.000
_cell.length_c   1.000
_cell.angle_alpha   90.00
_cell.angle_beta   90.00
_cell.angle_gamma   90.00
#
_symmetry.space_group_name_H-M   'P 1'
#
loop_
_entity.id
_entity.type
_entity.pdbx_description
1 polymer ?
#
loop_
_entity_poly.entity_id
_entity_poly.type
_entity_poly.pdbx_seq_one_letter_code
_entity_poly.pdbx_strand_id
1 'polypeptide(L)'
;MGLSDKDLLVLEEALLENPQLGDVIEGTGGARKMRIQLEGRGKSGGGRVIYLDVFEQENLYLLFAYPKNVQENLTPDQKKAIRKMIEAIRKE
;
A
#
# COMPACT_ATOMS: atom_id res chain seq x y z
N MET A 1 -8.98 7.61 -7.38
CA MET A 1 -8.93 6.17 -7.71
C MET A 1 -10.30 5.51 -7.68
N GLY A 2 -11.32 6.10 -7.03
CA GLY A 2 -12.70 5.61 -7.10
C GLY A 2 -12.87 4.19 -6.57
N LEU A 3 -12.14 3.81 -5.53
CA LEU A 3 -12.34 2.52 -4.85
C LEU A 3 -13.76 2.51 -4.28
N SER A 4 -14.55 1.50 -4.62
CA SER A 4 -15.80 1.24 -3.92
C SER A 4 -15.54 0.55 -2.57
N ASP A 5 -16.51 0.55 -1.67
CA ASP A 5 -16.40 -0.16 -0.39
C ASP A 5 -16.15 -1.67 -0.60
N LYS A 6 -16.69 -2.24 -1.68
CA LYS A 6 -16.42 -3.64 -2.05
C LYS A 6 -14.98 -3.86 -2.46
N ASP A 7 -14.41 -2.94 -3.24
CA ASP A 7 -13.00 -3.02 -3.64
C ASP A 7 -12.08 -2.88 -2.43
N LEU A 8 -12.44 -2.02 -1.48
CA LEU A 8 -11.69 -1.83 -0.24
C LEU A 8 -11.74 -3.10 0.61
N LEU A 9 -12.93 -3.71 0.78
CA LEU A 9 -13.09 -4.95 1.52
C LEU A 9 -12.22 -6.08 0.94
N VAL A 10 -12.24 -6.27 -0.39
CA VAL A 10 -11.42 -7.30 -1.06
C VAL A 10 -9.93 -7.05 -0.85
N LEU A 11 -9.49 -5.79 -0.90
CA LEU A 11 -8.11 -5.42 -0.60
C LEU A 11 -7.74 -5.74 0.86
N GLU A 12 -8.59 -5.37 1.81
CA GLU A 12 -8.36 -5.60 3.24
C GLU A 12 -8.31 -7.09 3.55
N GLU A 13 -9.27 -7.88 3.06
CA GLU A 13 -9.29 -9.35 3.24
C GLU A 13 -8.02 -10.00 2.68
N ALA A 14 -7.60 -9.62 1.47
CA ALA A 14 -6.39 -10.16 0.86
C ALA A 14 -5.12 -9.82 1.68
N LEU A 15 -5.03 -8.61 2.23
CA LEU A 15 -3.89 -8.19 3.05
C LEU A 15 -3.92 -8.80 4.45
N LEU A 16 -5.09 -9.04 5.03
CA LEU A 16 -5.24 -9.74 6.30
C LEU A 16 -4.88 -11.22 6.17
N GLU A 17 -5.24 -11.87 5.05
CA GLU A 17 -4.85 -13.25 4.77
C GLU A 17 -3.34 -13.38 4.51
N ASN A 18 -2.77 -12.45 3.75
CA ASN A 18 -1.34 -12.44 3.46
C ASN A 18 -0.76 -11.01 3.36
N PRO A 19 -0.21 -10.49 4.47
CA PRO A 19 0.45 -9.18 4.49
C PRO A 19 1.69 -9.10 3.60
N GLN A 20 2.20 -10.20 3.05
CA GLN A 20 3.39 -10.23 2.19
C GLN A 20 3.10 -10.12 0.68
N LEU A 21 1.83 -9.96 0.27
CA LEU A 21 1.43 -9.85 -1.14
C LEU A 21 2.08 -8.70 -1.91
N GLY A 22 2.48 -7.63 -1.21
CA GLY A 22 3.16 -6.49 -1.79
C GLY A 22 4.68 -6.63 -1.84
N ASP A 23 5.26 -6.09 -2.92
CA ASP A 23 6.70 -5.98 -3.11
C ASP A 23 7.28 -5.01 -2.08
N VAL A 24 8.34 -5.40 -1.36
CA VAL A 24 9.04 -4.51 -0.41
C VAL A 24 9.63 -3.32 -1.17
N ILE A 25 9.40 -2.12 -0.64
CA ILE A 25 10.01 -0.90 -1.15
C ILE A 25 11.27 -0.59 -0.35
N GLU A 26 12.43 -0.91 -0.89
CA GLU A 26 13.71 -0.62 -0.24
C GLU A 26 13.89 0.86 0.07
N GLY A 27 14.52 1.12 1.22
CA GLY A 27 14.80 2.47 1.73
C GLY A 27 13.63 3.12 2.49
N THR A 28 12.47 2.47 2.57
CA THR A 28 11.28 3.01 3.27
C THR A 28 11.12 2.54 4.72
N GLY A 29 11.94 1.60 5.19
CA GLY A 29 11.77 1.02 6.53
C GLY A 29 10.67 -0.04 6.64
N GLY A 30 10.27 -0.64 5.50
CA GLY A 30 9.38 -1.81 5.49
C GLY A 30 8.05 -1.60 4.77
N ALA A 31 7.83 -0.46 4.10
CA ALA A 31 6.64 -0.30 3.26
C ALA A 31 6.61 -1.34 2.14
N ARG A 32 5.42 -1.81 1.80
CA ARG A 32 5.16 -2.73 0.69
C ARG A 32 4.26 -2.08 -0.33
N LYS A 33 4.41 -2.47 -1.60
CA LYS A 33 3.62 -1.99 -2.73
C LYS A 33 2.83 -3.14 -3.34
N MET A 34 1.51 -3.09 -3.23
CA MET A 34 0.60 -4.01 -3.90
C MET A 34 0.01 -3.37 -5.15
N ARG A 35 -0.09 -4.14 -6.23
CA ARG A 35 -0.85 -3.76 -7.43
C ARG A 35 -2.27 -4.32 -7.27
N ILE A 36 -3.28 -3.49 -7.42
CA ILE A 36 -4.68 -3.93 -7.38
C ILE A 36 -5.35 -3.74 -8.73
N GLN A 37 -6.17 -4.71 -9.12
CA GLN A 37 -7.12 -4.58 -10.21
C GLN A 37 -8.50 -4.36 -9.60
N LEU A 38 -9.19 -3.31 -10.03
CA LEU A 38 -10.56 -3.06 -9.61
C LEU A 38 -11.49 -3.78 -10.59
N GLU A 39 -12.34 -4.67 -10.07
CA GLU A 39 -13.27 -5.43 -10.90
C GLU A 39 -14.26 -4.50 -11.61
N GLY A 40 -14.71 -4.91 -12.80
CA GLY A 40 -15.66 -4.12 -13.61
C GLY A 40 -15.08 -2.84 -14.21
N ARG A 41 -13.83 -2.47 -13.89
CA ARG A 41 -13.11 -1.41 -14.60
C ARG A 41 -12.14 -2.05 -15.59
N GLY A 42 -12.21 -1.61 -16.85
CA GLY A 42 -11.38 -2.14 -17.94
C GLY A 42 -9.87 -1.96 -17.68
N LYS A 43 -9.04 -2.06 -18.73
CA LYS A 43 -7.56 -2.02 -18.59
C LYS A 43 -7.01 -0.86 -17.73
N SER A 44 -7.72 0.26 -17.59
CA SER A 44 -7.37 1.43 -16.76
C SER A 44 -7.77 1.36 -15.28
N GLY A 45 -8.53 0.34 -14.86
CA GLY A 45 -9.15 0.25 -13.54
C GLY A 45 -8.23 0.02 -12.36
N GLY A 46 -7.02 -0.50 -12.59
CA GLY A 46 -6.10 -0.84 -11.52
C GLY A 46 -5.32 0.35 -10.94
N GLY A 47 -4.72 0.13 -9.78
CA GLY A 47 -3.79 1.07 -9.17
C GLY A 47 -2.81 0.40 -8.22
N ARG A 48 -2.20 1.21 -7.37
CA ARG A 48 -1.14 0.80 -6.46
C ARG A 48 -1.49 1.25 -5.06
N VAL A 49 -1.33 0.34 -4.12
CA VAL A 49 -1.49 0.58 -2.69
C VAL A 49 -0.13 0.41 -2.03
N ILE A 50 0.28 1.40 -1.25
CA ILE A 50 1.43 1.30 -0.37
C ILE A 50 0.89 1.09 1.04
N TYR A 51 1.38 0.05 1.71
CA TYR A 51 0.93 -0.31 3.04
C TYR A 51 2.12 -0.73 3.92
N LEU A 52 1.88 -0.82 5.23
CA LEU A 52 2.82 -1.30 6.23
C LEU A 52 2.10 -2.32 7.12
N ASP A 53 2.74 -3.47 7.30
CA ASP A 53 2.38 -4.46 8.31
C ASP A 53 3.28 -4.25 9.54
N VAL A 54 2.66 -3.98 10.70
CA VAL A 54 3.34 -3.87 12.00
C VAL A 54 2.90 -5.04 12.86
N PHE A 55 3.52 -6.19 12.60
CA PHE A 55 3.20 -7.45 13.25
C PHE A 55 3.20 -7.35 14.79
N GLU A 56 4.15 -6.60 15.37
CA GLU A 56 4.26 -6.46 16.83
C GLU A 56 3.09 -5.71 17.47
N GLN A 57 2.38 -4.89 16.69
CA GLN A 57 1.20 -4.13 17.11
C GLN A 57 -0.11 -4.75 16.58
N GLU A 58 -0.04 -5.88 15.87
CA GLU A 58 -1.18 -6.51 15.17
C GLU A 58 -1.97 -5.55 14.26
N ASN A 59 -1.28 -4.55 13.69
CA ASN A 59 -1.89 -3.49 12.89
C ASN A 59 -1.37 -3.47 11.45
N LEU A 60 -2.31 -3.31 10.50
CA LEU A 60 -2.02 -3.08 9.09
C LEU A 60 -2.42 -1.65 8.70
N TYR A 61 -1.48 -0.89 8.16
CA TYR A 61 -1.68 0.51 7.78
C TYR A 61 -1.69 0.66 6.26
N LEU A 62 -2.81 1.13 5.70
CA LEU A 62 -2.88 1.58 4.30
C LEU A 62 -2.37 3.02 4.21
N LEU A 63 -1.15 3.20 3.70
CA LEU A 63 -0.48 4.51 3.71
C LEU A 63 -0.91 5.39 2.53
N PHE A 64 -0.93 4.82 1.32
CA PHE A 64 -1.25 5.54 0.10
C PHE A 64 -1.95 4.64 -0.92
N ALA A 65 -2.92 5.18 -1.66
CA ALA A 65 -3.54 4.52 -2.79
C ALA A 65 -3.61 5.48 -3.99
N TYR A 66 -3.13 5.04 -5.16
CA TYR A 66 -3.10 5.89 -6.35
C TYR A 66 -3.25 5.10 -7.66
N PRO A 67 -3.86 5.70 -8.71
CA PRO A 67 -4.01 5.06 -10.01
C PRO A 67 -2.67 4.73 -10.67
N LYS A 68 -2.66 3.71 -11.54
CA LYS A 68 -1.44 3.21 -12.19
C LYS A 68 -0.69 4.22 -13.07
N ASN A 69 -1.35 5.27 -13.55
CA ASN A 69 -0.77 6.29 -14.43
C ASN A 69 -0.17 7.49 -13.67
N VAL A 70 -0.38 7.57 -12.35
CA VAL A 70 0.09 8.70 -11.55
C VAL A 70 1.58 8.58 -11.25
N GLN A 71 2.01 7.39 -10.81
CA GLN A 71 3.38 7.22 -10.36
C GLN A 71 3.83 5.77 -10.45
N GLU A 72 4.98 5.51 -11.06
CA GLU A 72 5.51 4.14 -11.19
C GLU A 72 6.48 3.79 -10.04
N ASN A 73 7.44 4.67 -9.80
CA ASN A 73 8.49 4.53 -8.80
C ASN A 73 8.49 5.71 -7.82
N LEU A 74 8.86 5.45 -6.57
CA LEU A 74 9.05 6.49 -5.56
C LEU A 74 10.40 7.18 -5.74
N THR A 75 10.43 8.50 -5.63
CA THR A 75 11.67 9.27 -5.59
C THR A 75 12.43 9.01 -4.28
N PRO A 76 13.74 9.27 -4.22
CA PRO A 76 14.50 9.15 -2.97
C PRO A 76 13.89 9.97 -1.81
N ASP A 77 13.43 11.18 -2.08
CA ASP A 77 12.82 12.04 -1.07
C ASP A 77 11.48 11.51 -0.56
N GLN A 78 10.66 10.94 -1.45
CA GLN A 78 9.41 10.27 -1.04
C GLN A 78 9.71 9.03 -0.18
N LYS A 79 10.72 8.23 -0.54
CA LYS A 79 11.13 7.08 0.29
C LYS A 79 11.58 7.54 1.67
N LYS A 80 12.36 8.62 1.75
CA LYS A 80 12.80 9.23 3.01
C LYS A 80 11.63 9.74 3.85
N ALA A 81 10.63 10.36 3.23
CA ALA A 81 9.43 10.82 3.91
C ALA A 81 8.60 9.64 4.46
N ILE A 82 8.38 8.61 3.66
CA ILE A 82 7.70 7.38 4.08
C ILE A 82 8.44 6.73 5.25
N ARG A 83 9.77 6.65 5.19
CA ARG A 83 10.58 6.09 6.29
C ARG A 83 10.33 6.81 7.61
N LYS A 84 10.34 8.14 7.60
CA LYS A 84 10.06 8.94 8.81
C LYS A 84 8.66 8.67 9.36
N MET A 85 7.67 8.52 8.48
CA MET A 85 6.30 8.17 8.87
C MET A 85 6.24 6.79 9.52
N ILE A 86 6.89 5.78 8.94
CA ILE A 86 6.93 4.42 9.49
C ILE A 86 7.65 4.37 10.84
N GLU A 87 8.74 5.12 10.98
CA GLU A 87 9.46 5.26 12.26
C GLU A 87 8.60 5.92 13.35
N ALA A 88 7.62 6.74 12.98
CA ALA A 88 6.65 7.30 13.93
C ALA A 88 5.56 6.27 14.30
N ILE A 89 4.99 5.58 13.31
CA ILE A 89 3.96 4.54 13.52
C ILE A 89 4.46 3.44 14.47
N ARG A 90 5.70 2.95 14.27
CA ARG A 90 6.29 1.89 15.11
C ARG A 90 6.62 2.32 16.54
N LYS A 91 6.52 3.62 16.86
CA LYS A 91 6.78 4.15 18.21
C LYS A 91 5.50 4.42 18.99
N GLU A 92 4.34 4.34 18.34
CA GLU A 92 3.03 4.32 19.01
C GLU A 92 2.86 3.02 19.80
#